data_AF-A0A0N0LUL4-F1
#
_entry.id   AF-A0A0N0LUL4-F1
#
_cell.length_a   1.000
_cell.length_b   1.000
_cell.length_c   1.000
_cell.angle_alpha   90.00
_cell.angle_beta   90.00
_cell.angle_gamma   90.00
#
_symmetry.space_group_name_H-M   'P 1'
#
loop_
_entity.id
_entity.type
_entity.pdbx_description
1 polymer ?
#
loop_
_entity_poly.entity_id
_entity_poly.type
_entity_poly.pdbx_seq_one_letter_code
_entity_poly.pdbx_strand_id
1 'polypeptide(L)'
;MILPTSKHRDFLKDLEIIGNNNLKALYLGINEKQERKDKGMIESDFKESKKKESRNDSNSNNNKTKDNKTSTKQSRPKLIGRLATTIVDTKRLDSESEERKREGEEQVTERLSKYFTISDVTKTNQKTAYFSNAQLIELNKKEAMILENYKKLQSLALNCDKIVDWIGYKPNVNSGVRVDVVNENLPNSSKKGKSQHTKCEAFDLGFNSKSDLKKVYLAIKNNQIPNLDNQVFSQVILEKFSSSKIGWLHIGLKTPTWTRGTEFKISYNGSRYINFDGTQAMIDKF
;
A
#
# COMPACT_ATOMS: atom_id res chain seq x y z
N MET A 1 -0.96 -36.84 22.89
CA MET A 1 -0.51 -36.30 21.60
C MET A 1 -0.64 -34.79 21.68
N ILE A 2 0.46 -34.06 21.89
CA ILE A 2 0.43 -32.60 22.09
C ILE A 2 0.37 -31.95 20.70
N LEU A 3 -0.74 -31.29 20.38
CA LEU A 3 -0.88 -30.53 19.13
C LEU A 3 0.07 -29.33 19.17
N PRO A 4 0.92 -29.11 18.13
CA PRO A 4 1.80 -27.96 18.11
C PRO A 4 0.99 -26.65 18.06
N THR A 5 1.34 -25.73 18.97
CA THR A 5 0.77 -24.38 19.06
C THR A 5 0.99 -23.62 17.75
N SER A 6 0.18 -22.57 17.47
CA SER A 6 0.31 -21.79 16.24
C SER A 6 1.74 -21.29 16.00
N LYS A 7 2.41 -20.83 17.06
CA LYS A 7 3.82 -20.41 17.05
C LYS A 7 4.78 -21.50 16.57
N HIS A 8 4.53 -22.75 16.92
CA HIS A 8 5.37 -23.87 16.49
C HIS A 8 5.13 -24.20 15.01
N ARG A 9 3.90 -24.01 14.51
CA ARG A 9 3.59 -24.15 13.08
C ARG A 9 4.19 -23.03 12.23
N ASP A 10 4.17 -21.80 12.74
CA ASP A 10 4.75 -20.67 12.03
C ASP A 10 6.28 -20.78 11.97
N PHE A 11 6.92 -21.20 13.07
CA PHE A 11 8.36 -21.51 13.08
C PHE A 11 8.76 -22.59 12.05
N LEU A 12 7.96 -23.66 11.91
CA LEU A 12 8.23 -24.71 10.92
C LEU A 12 8.05 -24.20 9.48
N LYS A 13 7.09 -23.31 9.22
CA LYS A 13 6.91 -22.67 7.90
C LYS A 13 8.08 -21.75 7.56
N ASP A 14 8.60 -21.00 8.52
CA ASP A 14 9.76 -20.13 8.28
C ASP A 14 11.00 -20.96 7.92
N LEU A 15 11.22 -22.09 8.61
CA LEU A 15 12.30 -23.03 8.26
C LEU A 15 12.12 -23.62 6.85
N GLU A 16 10.89 -23.93 6.45
CA GLU A 16 10.58 -24.43 5.11
C GLU A 16 10.86 -23.39 4.01
N ILE A 17 10.48 -22.12 4.24
CA ILE A 17 10.75 -21.01 3.32
C ILE A 17 12.26 -20.78 3.17
N ILE A 18 13.00 -20.79 4.28
CA ILE A 18 14.47 -20.65 4.27
C ILE A 18 15.11 -21.82 3.52
N GLY A 19 14.67 -23.05 3.77
CA GLY A 19 15.13 -24.23 3.07
C GLY A 19 14.93 -24.13 1.55
N ASN A 20 13.74 -23.71 1.12
CA ASN A 20 13.40 -23.55 -0.29
C ASN A 20 14.19 -22.42 -0.97
N ASN A 21 14.41 -21.30 -0.28
CA ASN A 21 15.22 -20.20 -0.79
C ASN A 21 16.70 -20.61 -0.94
N ASN A 22 17.23 -21.38 -0.01
CA ASN A 22 18.59 -21.92 -0.09
C ASN A 22 18.72 -22.92 -1.26
N LEU A 23 17.73 -23.80 -1.45
CA LEU A 23 17.69 -24.70 -2.59
C LEU A 23 17.65 -23.91 -3.92
N LYS A 24 16.82 -22.88 -3.99
CA LYS A 24 16.69 -22.02 -5.18
C LYS A 24 17.99 -21.26 -5.47
N ALA A 25 18.68 -20.75 -4.45
CA ALA A 25 19.97 -20.09 -4.61
C ALA A 25 21.07 -21.04 -5.10
N LEU A 26 21.07 -22.29 -4.63
CA LEU A 26 21.98 -23.33 -5.13
C LEU A 26 21.74 -23.62 -6.61
N TYR A 27 20.48 -23.73 -7.05
CA TYR A 27 20.16 -24.02 -8.46
C TYR A 27 20.29 -22.81 -9.40
N LEU A 28 19.91 -21.60 -8.97
CA LEU A 28 20.08 -20.38 -9.77
C LEU A 28 21.56 -20.04 -9.99
N GLY A 29 22.41 -20.22 -8.97
CA GLY A 29 23.86 -20.03 -9.10
C GLY A 29 24.56 -21.08 -9.97
N ILE A 30 23.92 -22.23 -10.21
CA ILE A 30 24.40 -23.28 -11.13
C ILE A 30 23.96 -22.97 -12.56
N ASN A 31 22.70 -22.55 -12.77
CA ASN A 31 22.16 -22.28 -14.10
C ASN A 31 22.77 -21.02 -14.75
N GLU A 32 23.03 -19.96 -13.98
CA GLU A 32 23.70 -18.77 -14.52
C GLU A 32 25.16 -19.04 -14.93
N LYS A 33 25.84 -20.01 -14.32
CA LYS A 33 27.19 -20.41 -14.74
C LYS A 33 27.19 -21.32 -15.97
N GLN A 34 26.12 -22.09 -16.18
CA GLN A 34 25.95 -22.94 -17.34
C GLN A 34 25.58 -22.09 -18.58
N GLU A 35 24.61 -21.17 -18.46
CA GLU A 35 24.21 -20.27 -19.56
C GLU A 35 25.33 -19.33 -20.03
N ARG A 36 26.24 -18.91 -19.12
CA ARG A 36 27.38 -18.05 -19.45
C ARG A 36 28.48 -18.77 -20.22
N LYS A 37 28.62 -20.10 -20.06
CA LYS A 37 29.57 -20.91 -20.85
C LYS A 37 29.05 -21.20 -22.26
N ASP A 38 27.74 -21.43 -22.39
CA ASP A 38 27.12 -21.78 -23.67
C ASP A 38 27.02 -20.57 -24.63
N LYS A 39 27.21 -19.33 -24.14
CA LYS A 39 27.19 -18.09 -24.94
C LYS A 39 28.57 -17.48 -25.23
N GLY A 40 29.67 -18.11 -24.83
CA GLY A 40 31.03 -17.69 -25.22
C GLY A 40 31.46 -16.27 -24.81
N MET A 41 30.87 -15.68 -23.77
CA MET A 41 31.27 -14.34 -23.30
C MET A 41 32.53 -14.42 -22.42
N ILE A 42 33.59 -13.76 -22.87
CA ILE A 42 34.89 -13.69 -22.17
C ILE A 42 34.81 -12.65 -21.05
N GLU A 43 35.38 -13.01 -19.90
CA GLU A 43 35.35 -12.30 -18.61
C GLU A 43 36.07 -10.92 -18.58
N SER A 44 36.56 -10.43 -19.73
CA SER A 44 37.35 -9.19 -19.85
C SER A 44 36.53 -7.90 -19.99
N ASP A 45 35.25 -8.00 -20.32
CA ASP A 45 34.47 -6.82 -20.78
C ASP A 45 33.71 -6.08 -19.67
N PHE A 46 33.88 -6.46 -18.41
CA PHE A 46 33.26 -5.75 -17.28
C PHE A 46 34.32 -5.31 -16.26
N LYS A 47 35.05 -4.25 -16.59
CA LYS A 47 35.59 -3.35 -15.56
C LYS A 47 34.53 -2.33 -15.20
N GLU A 48 33.91 -2.58 -14.05
CA GLU A 48 33.07 -1.65 -13.30
C GLU A 48 33.72 -0.26 -13.24
N SER A 49 33.05 0.74 -13.82
CA SER A 49 33.48 2.13 -13.80
C SER A 49 33.34 2.71 -12.39
N LYS A 50 34.35 2.51 -11.54
CA LYS A 50 34.51 3.28 -10.31
C LYS A 50 35.00 4.69 -10.64
N LYS A 51 34.12 5.65 -10.39
CA LYS A 51 34.37 7.09 -10.34
C LYS A 51 35.58 7.35 -9.43
N LYS A 52 36.69 7.83 -10.00
CA LYS A 52 37.90 8.25 -9.27
C LYS A 52 37.70 9.65 -8.71
N GLU A 53 37.67 9.78 -7.38
CA GLU A 53 38.07 11.01 -6.71
C GLU A 53 39.60 11.02 -6.59
N SER A 54 40.19 12.15 -6.98
CA SER A 54 41.62 12.42 -7.00
C SER A 54 42.15 12.76 -5.61
N ARG A 55 43.14 12.01 -5.11
CA ARG A 55 44.23 12.56 -4.29
C ARG A 55 45.53 11.87 -4.67
N ASN A 56 46.49 12.71 -5.06
CA ASN A 56 47.89 12.36 -5.24
C ASN A 56 48.45 11.87 -3.91
N ASP A 57 49.20 10.78 -3.93
CA ASP A 57 50.48 10.73 -3.25
C ASP A 57 51.41 9.72 -3.92
N SER A 58 52.66 10.14 -3.98
CA SER A 58 53.74 9.58 -4.78
C SER A 58 54.32 8.30 -4.17
N ASN A 59 54.83 7.45 -5.06
CA ASN A 59 56.22 6.96 -5.08
C ASN A 59 56.45 5.42 -5.01
N SER A 60 57.30 5.01 -5.96
CA SER A 60 58.31 3.93 -5.94
C SER A 60 57.95 2.46 -6.27
N ASN A 61 58.36 2.09 -7.49
CA ASN A 61 59.17 0.92 -7.91
C ASN A 61 58.97 -0.45 -7.23
N ASN A 62 58.67 -1.49 -8.03
CA ASN A 62 59.72 -2.40 -8.53
C ASN A 62 59.20 -3.50 -9.49
N ASN A 63 60.00 -3.76 -10.51
CA ASN A 63 59.89 -4.87 -11.47
C ASN A 63 60.16 -6.24 -10.81
N LYS A 64 59.45 -7.30 -11.25
CA LYS A 64 60.08 -8.53 -11.79
C LYS A 64 59.06 -9.57 -12.30
N THR A 65 59.46 -10.17 -13.42
CA THR A 65 58.81 -11.12 -14.33
C THR A 65 58.76 -12.58 -13.85
N LYS A 66 57.77 -13.30 -14.45
CA LYS A 66 57.75 -14.73 -14.88
C LYS A 66 57.64 -15.85 -13.83
N ASP A 67 56.58 -16.67 -13.90
CA ASP A 67 56.60 -17.94 -14.68
C ASP A 67 55.28 -18.74 -14.61
N ASN A 68 55.01 -19.46 -15.70
CA ASN A 68 53.88 -20.35 -15.93
C ASN A 68 53.91 -21.62 -15.07
N LYS A 69 52.75 -22.05 -14.54
CA LYS A 69 52.47 -23.47 -14.29
C LYS A 69 50.96 -23.77 -14.37
N THR A 70 50.60 -24.43 -15.46
CA THR A 70 49.34 -25.15 -15.66
C THR A 70 49.18 -26.25 -14.61
N SER A 71 48.10 -26.21 -13.84
CA SER A 71 47.52 -27.42 -13.25
C SER A 71 46.00 -27.28 -13.11
N THR A 72 45.29 -28.09 -13.88
CA THR A 72 43.85 -28.32 -13.75
C THR A 72 43.55 -29.01 -12.42
N LYS A 73 43.09 -28.24 -11.43
CA LYS A 73 42.36 -28.77 -10.28
C LYS A 73 41.08 -27.98 -10.11
N GLN A 74 39.97 -28.62 -10.45
CA GLN A 74 38.62 -28.14 -10.19
C GLN A 74 38.50 -27.85 -8.69
N SER A 75 38.47 -26.58 -8.31
CA SER A 75 38.29 -26.21 -6.91
C SER A 75 36.84 -26.50 -6.53
N ARG A 76 36.64 -27.49 -5.64
CA ARG A 76 35.35 -27.68 -4.97
C ARG A 76 35.03 -26.40 -4.18
N PRO A 77 33.80 -25.86 -4.23
CA PRO A 77 33.45 -24.68 -3.45
C PRO A 77 33.62 -24.99 -1.96
N LYS A 78 34.58 -24.34 -1.30
CA LYS A 78 34.70 -24.33 0.17
C LYS A 78 33.65 -23.37 0.75
N LEU A 79 32.38 -23.77 0.76
CA LEU A 79 31.30 -22.91 1.29
C LEU A 79 30.33 -23.64 2.23
N ILE A 80 30.74 -24.72 2.89
CA ILE A 80 29.85 -25.46 3.81
C ILE A 80 30.31 -25.35 5.29
N GLY A 81 31.49 -24.79 5.56
CA GLY A 81 32.00 -24.69 6.93
C GLY A 81 31.82 -23.34 7.65
N ARG A 82 31.33 -22.28 6.97
CA ARG A 82 31.32 -20.91 7.55
C ARG A 82 29.95 -20.34 7.92
N LEU A 83 28.84 -21.01 7.60
CA LEU A 83 27.51 -20.50 7.98
C LEU A 83 27.02 -20.98 9.36
N ALA A 84 27.57 -22.06 9.91
CA ALA A 84 27.11 -22.62 11.19
C ALA A 84 27.73 -21.94 12.43
N THR A 85 28.90 -21.30 12.32
CA THR A 85 29.58 -20.68 13.48
C THR A 85 29.09 -19.26 13.76
N THR A 86 28.52 -18.56 12.76
CA THR A 86 27.99 -17.20 12.98
C THR A 86 26.65 -17.19 13.72
N ILE A 87 25.90 -18.30 13.76
CA ILE A 87 24.57 -18.38 14.41
C ILE A 87 24.67 -18.54 15.94
N VAL A 88 25.79 -19.05 16.47
CA VAL A 88 25.91 -19.31 17.92
C VAL A 88 26.48 -18.10 18.68
N ASP A 89 27.44 -17.37 18.10
CA ASP A 89 28.06 -16.21 18.77
C ASP A 89 27.29 -14.88 18.59
N THR A 90 26.43 -14.73 17.58
CA THR A 90 25.54 -13.55 17.47
C THR A 90 24.40 -13.56 18.49
N LYS A 91 23.95 -14.75 18.90
CA LYS A 91 22.81 -14.89 19.83
C LYS A 91 23.08 -14.40 21.25
N ARG A 92 24.32 -14.11 21.62
CA ARG A 92 24.67 -13.72 23.00
C ARG A 92 25.01 -12.24 23.18
N LEU A 93 25.16 -11.48 22.09
CA LEU A 93 25.44 -10.03 22.13
C LEU A 93 24.32 -9.18 21.50
N ASP A 94 23.39 -9.81 20.77
CA ASP A 94 22.30 -9.10 20.09
C ASP A 94 21.00 -9.02 20.93
N SER A 95 20.88 -9.73 22.06
CA SER A 95 19.64 -9.73 22.86
C SER A 95 19.36 -8.41 23.59
N GLU A 96 20.37 -7.61 23.89
CA GLU A 96 20.20 -6.33 24.60
C GLU A 96 20.25 -5.11 23.66
N SER A 97 20.69 -5.29 22.42
CA SER A 97 20.82 -4.21 21.42
C SER A 97 19.78 -4.28 20.30
N GLU A 98 19.13 -5.43 20.06
CA GLU A 98 17.98 -5.53 19.14
C GLU A 98 16.69 -4.91 19.69
N GLU A 99 16.53 -4.82 21.02
CA GLU A 99 15.28 -4.30 21.62
C GLU A 99 15.11 -2.78 21.40
N ARG A 100 16.15 -2.08 20.90
CA ARG A 100 16.11 -0.65 20.59
C ARG A 100 16.38 -0.30 19.11
N LYS A 101 16.46 -1.30 18.23
CA LYS A 101 16.68 -1.12 16.77
C LYS A 101 15.65 -1.78 15.86
N ARG A 102 14.49 -2.17 16.40
CA ARG A 102 13.28 -2.44 15.59
C ARG A 102 12.46 -1.16 15.47
N GLU A 103 13.03 -0.16 14.81
CA GLU A 103 12.26 0.97 14.29
C GLU A 103 11.42 0.47 13.10
N GLY A 104 10.19 0.06 13.43
CA GLY A 104 9.00 0.14 12.59
C GLY A 104 9.07 -0.47 11.19
N GLU A 105 9.06 -1.80 11.08
CA GLU A 105 8.44 -2.39 9.88
C GLU A 105 6.96 -1.94 9.87
N GLU A 106 6.61 -1.17 8.86
CA GLU A 106 5.28 -0.59 8.71
C GLU A 106 4.27 -1.70 8.38
N GLN A 107 3.56 -2.17 9.40
CA GLN A 107 2.65 -3.30 9.28
C GLN A 107 1.27 -2.86 8.78
N VAL A 108 0.78 -3.55 7.75
CA VAL A 108 -0.62 -3.50 7.35
C VAL A 108 -1.45 -4.26 8.38
N THR A 109 -2.51 -3.64 8.89
CA THR A 109 -3.41 -4.27 9.87
C THR A 109 -4.86 -4.16 9.42
N GLU A 110 -5.78 -4.88 10.07
CA GLU A 110 -7.22 -4.71 9.81
C GLU A 110 -7.76 -3.33 10.25
N ARG A 111 -7.03 -2.61 11.11
CA ARG A 111 -7.44 -1.31 11.64
C ARG A 111 -6.83 -0.19 10.82
N LEU A 112 -7.66 0.64 10.19
CA LEU A 112 -7.19 1.81 9.45
C LEU A 112 -6.96 3.00 10.39
N SER A 113 -7.87 3.24 11.33
CA SER A 113 -7.86 4.41 12.20
C SER A 113 -8.58 4.14 13.53
N LYS A 114 -8.90 5.18 14.31
CA LYS A 114 -9.65 5.04 15.56
C LYS A 114 -11.01 4.37 15.32
N TYR A 115 -11.71 4.77 14.26
CA TYR A 115 -13.09 4.34 13.99
C TYR A 115 -13.27 3.42 12.78
N PHE A 116 -12.31 3.37 11.85
CA PHE A 116 -12.46 2.64 10.59
C PHE A 116 -11.55 1.40 10.49
N THR A 117 -12.06 0.36 9.85
CA THR A 117 -11.38 -0.91 9.58
C THR A 117 -11.40 -1.24 8.09
N ILE A 118 -10.55 -2.18 7.66
CA ILE A 118 -10.56 -2.72 6.29
C ILE A 118 -11.93 -3.31 5.95
N SER A 119 -12.58 -3.97 6.90
CA SER A 119 -13.92 -4.51 6.69
C SER A 119 -14.98 -3.44 6.39
N ASP A 120 -14.83 -2.23 6.90
CA ASP A 120 -15.78 -1.14 6.63
C ASP A 120 -15.69 -0.67 5.18
N VAL A 121 -14.47 -0.62 4.63
CA VAL A 121 -14.19 0.02 3.34
C VAL A 121 -14.19 -0.96 2.18
N THR A 122 -14.28 -2.26 2.43
CA THR A 122 -14.23 -3.32 1.39
C THR A 122 -15.59 -3.95 1.10
N LYS A 123 -16.60 -3.67 1.94
CA LYS A 123 -17.99 -4.11 1.74
C LYS A 123 -18.52 -3.61 0.40
N THR A 124 -19.32 -4.46 -0.23
CA THR A 124 -20.04 -4.12 -1.45
C THR A 124 -21.37 -4.87 -1.47
N ASN A 125 -22.35 -4.31 -2.16
CA ASN A 125 -23.62 -4.96 -2.46
C ASN A 125 -23.80 -5.13 -3.98
N GLN A 126 -22.73 -4.91 -4.75
CA GLN A 126 -22.77 -5.03 -6.19
C GLN A 126 -23.00 -6.47 -6.63
N LYS A 127 -23.81 -6.61 -7.67
CA LYS A 127 -24.06 -7.89 -8.33
C LYS A 127 -23.34 -7.88 -9.65
N THR A 128 -22.60 -8.95 -9.94
CA THR A 128 -21.97 -9.16 -11.24
C THR A 128 -22.35 -10.55 -11.74
N ALA A 129 -22.30 -10.75 -13.06
CA ALA A 129 -22.53 -12.08 -13.64
C ALA A 129 -21.40 -13.08 -13.34
N TYR A 130 -20.22 -12.59 -12.95
CA TYR A 130 -19.00 -13.38 -12.88
C TYR A 130 -18.50 -13.66 -11.46
N PHE A 131 -18.86 -12.81 -10.51
CA PHE A 131 -18.40 -12.89 -9.12
C PHE A 131 -19.57 -12.78 -8.15
N SER A 132 -19.57 -13.66 -7.16
CA SER A 132 -20.41 -13.54 -5.98
C SER A 132 -19.98 -12.33 -5.13
N ASN A 133 -20.89 -11.84 -4.28
CA ASN A 133 -20.58 -10.73 -3.39
C ASN A 133 -19.36 -11.02 -2.49
N ALA A 134 -19.27 -12.23 -1.93
CA ALA A 134 -18.13 -12.64 -1.11
C ALA A 134 -16.80 -12.57 -1.88
N GLN A 135 -16.78 -12.99 -3.14
CA GLN A 135 -15.58 -12.89 -3.98
C GLN A 135 -15.20 -11.42 -4.24
N LEU A 136 -16.17 -10.53 -4.44
CA LEU A 136 -15.89 -9.11 -4.64
C LEU A 136 -15.35 -8.44 -3.38
N ILE A 137 -15.87 -8.79 -2.20
CA ILE A 137 -15.36 -8.32 -0.91
C ILE A 137 -13.90 -8.78 -0.73
N GLU A 138 -13.60 -10.04 -1.04
CA GLU A 138 -12.23 -10.57 -0.97
C GLU A 138 -11.27 -9.88 -1.95
N LEU A 139 -11.72 -9.57 -3.17
CA LEU A 139 -10.92 -8.81 -4.13
C LEU A 139 -10.64 -7.38 -3.64
N ASN A 140 -11.66 -6.68 -3.14
CA ASN A 140 -11.50 -5.37 -2.52
C ASN A 140 -10.54 -5.42 -1.33
N LYS A 141 -10.64 -6.46 -0.49
CA LYS A 141 -9.75 -6.65 0.66
C LYS A 141 -8.31 -6.86 0.24
N LYS A 142 -8.05 -7.70 -0.76
CA LYS A 142 -6.70 -7.89 -1.31
C LYS A 142 -6.10 -6.57 -1.79
N GLU A 143 -6.88 -5.77 -2.52
CA GLU A 143 -6.45 -4.45 -3.01
C GLU A 143 -6.17 -3.46 -1.86
N ALA A 144 -7.02 -3.47 -0.82
CA ALA A 144 -6.89 -2.61 0.36
C ALA A 144 -5.64 -2.94 1.21
N MET A 145 -5.23 -4.21 1.21
CA MET A 145 -4.11 -4.72 2.02
C MET A 145 -2.75 -4.56 1.34
N ILE A 146 -2.69 -4.07 0.10
CA ILE A 146 -1.44 -3.64 -0.53
C ILE A 146 -0.92 -2.42 0.24
N LEU A 147 0.32 -2.46 0.74
CA LEU A 147 0.88 -1.45 1.64
C LEU A 147 0.67 0.00 1.16
N GLU A 148 0.87 0.28 -0.12
CA GLU A 148 0.68 1.63 -0.68
C GLU A 148 -0.79 2.09 -0.62
N ASN A 149 -1.72 1.20 -0.95
CA ASN A 149 -3.16 1.48 -0.88
C ASN A 149 -3.63 1.60 0.57
N TYR A 150 -3.13 0.72 1.44
CA TYR A 150 -3.41 0.76 2.86
C TYR A 150 -3.06 2.12 3.47
N LYS A 151 -1.89 2.69 3.14
CA LYS A 151 -1.49 4.02 3.61
C LYS A 151 -2.44 5.13 3.15
N LYS A 152 -2.92 5.07 1.91
CA LYS A 152 -3.93 6.03 1.39
C LYS A 152 -5.24 5.90 2.17
N LEU A 153 -5.73 4.68 2.37
CA LEU A 153 -6.94 4.40 3.14
C LEU A 153 -6.80 4.83 4.59
N GLN A 154 -5.66 4.56 5.21
CA GLN A 154 -5.35 4.97 6.58
C GLN A 154 -5.32 6.50 6.70
N SER A 155 -4.67 7.20 5.78
CA SER A 155 -4.65 8.66 5.75
C SER A 155 -6.06 9.26 5.59
N LEU A 156 -6.87 8.70 4.68
CA LEU A 156 -8.26 9.11 4.51
C LEU A 156 -9.08 8.84 5.78
N ALA A 157 -8.96 7.65 6.36
CA ALA A 157 -9.65 7.25 7.58
C ALA A 157 -9.29 8.13 8.78
N LEU A 158 -8.02 8.52 8.94
CA LEU A 158 -7.59 9.46 9.99
C LEU A 158 -8.20 10.86 9.82
N ASN A 159 -8.42 11.30 8.58
CA ASN A 159 -9.15 12.55 8.34
C ASN A 159 -10.65 12.40 8.60
N CYS A 160 -11.23 11.25 8.26
CA CYS A 160 -12.62 10.94 8.58
C CYS A 160 -12.85 10.77 10.10
N ASP A 161 -11.88 10.31 10.88
CA ASP A 161 -11.99 10.23 12.35
C ASP A 161 -12.33 11.61 12.96
N LYS A 162 -11.78 12.69 12.40
CA LYS A 162 -12.05 14.07 12.85
C LYS A 162 -13.51 14.47 12.61
N ILE A 163 -14.10 13.98 11.52
CA ILE A 163 -15.53 14.15 11.22
C ILE A 163 -16.35 13.37 12.26
N VAL A 164 -15.95 12.12 12.57
CA VAL A 164 -16.61 11.26 13.58
C VAL A 164 -16.56 11.91 14.96
N ASP A 165 -15.38 12.37 15.40
CA ASP A 165 -15.20 13.04 16.69
C ASP A 165 -16.07 14.31 16.78
N TRP A 166 -16.23 15.05 15.68
CA TRP A 166 -17.02 16.29 15.65
C TRP A 166 -18.54 16.07 15.61
N ILE A 167 -19.02 15.10 14.82
CA ILE A 167 -20.46 14.80 14.72
C ILE A 167 -20.95 13.91 15.87
N GLY A 168 -20.04 13.20 16.55
CA GLY A 168 -20.35 12.35 17.70
C GLY A 168 -20.79 10.93 17.36
N TYR A 169 -20.74 10.53 16.08
CA TYR A 169 -21.01 9.15 15.65
C TYR A 169 -20.25 8.80 14.37
N LYS A 170 -20.04 7.50 14.14
CA LYS A 170 -19.40 6.98 12.92
C LYS A 170 -20.45 6.86 11.79
N PRO A 171 -20.34 7.62 10.69
CA PRO A 171 -21.18 7.42 9.51
C PRO A 171 -20.96 6.03 8.90
N ASN A 172 -21.98 5.49 8.25
CA ASN A 172 -21.83 4.24 7.52
C ASN A 172 -20.93 4.44 6.29
N VAL A 173 -20.02 3.52 6.01
CA VAL A 173 -19.27 3.52 4.75
C VAL A 173 -20.11 2.75 3.73
N ASN A 174 -20.80 3.48 2.85
CA ASN A 174 -21.63 2.88 1.79
C ASN A 174 -20.76 2.27 0.68
N SER A 175 -19.58 2.85 0.44
CA SER A 175 -18.57 2.32 -0.50
C SER A 175 -17.20 2.88 -0.14
N GLY A 176 -16.15 2.06 -0.29
CA GLY A 176 -14.75 2.47 -0.13
C GLY A 176 -13.92 1.99 -1.32
N VAL A 177 -13.17 0.92 -1.14
CA VAL A 177 -12.39 0.27 -2.19
C VAL A 177 -13.31 -0.37 -3.23
N ARG A 178 -13.01 -0.15 -4.50
CA ARG A 178 -13.67 -0.83 -5.62
C ARG A 178 -12.61 -1.32 -6.60
N VAL A 179 -12.36 -2.62 -6.66
CA VAL A 179 -11.54 -3.17 -7.76
C VAL A 179 -12.19 -2.84 -9.12
N ASP A 180 -11.40 -2.77 -10.19
CA ASP A 180 -11.87 -2.34 -11.51
C ASP A 180 -13.11 -3.11 -11.97
N VAL A 181 -13.16 -4.43 -11.75
CA VAL A 181 -14.32 -5.26 -12.11
C VAL A 181 -15.60 -4.90 -11.34
N VAL A 182 -15.48 -4.38 -10.11
CA VAL A 182 -16.63 -3.84 -9.36
C VAL A 182 -17.02 -2.49 -9.94
N ASN A 183 -16.04 -1.63 -10.22
CA ASN A 183 -16.28 -0.28 -10.68
C ASN A 183 -16.91 -0.25 -12.09
N GLU A 184 -16.46 -1.09 -13.02
CA GLU A 184 -16.98 -1.15 -14.39
C GLU A 184 -18.44 -1.62 -14.49
N ASN A 185 -18.94 -2.38 -13.50
CA ASN A 185 -20.32 -2.86 -13.46
C ASN A 185 -21.29 -1.87 -12.78
N LEU A 186 -20.80 -0.75 -12.25
CA LEU A 186 -21.63 0.28 -11.61
C LEU A 186 -22.22 1.25 -12.65
N PRO A 187 -23.54 1.52 -12.61
CA PRO A 187 -24.14 2.52 -13.47
C PRO A 187 -23.56 3.90 -13.14
N ASN A 188 -23.13 4.62 -14.18
CA ASN A 188 -22.51 5.96 -14.11
C ASN A 188 -21.16 6.03 -13.38
N SER A 189 -20.47 4.91 -13.18
CA SER A 189 -19.10 4.96 -12.66
C SER A 189 -18.15 5.57 -13.70
N SER A 190 -17.14 6.28 -13.20
CA SER A 190 -16.03 6.73 -14.03
C SER A 190 -15.34 5.52 -14.67
N LYS A 191 -14.92 5.65 -15.94
CA LYS A 191 -14.16 4.62 -16.67
C LYS A 191 -12.95 4.12 -15.84
N LYS A 192 -12.49 2.91 -16.14
CA LYS A 192 -11.31 2.27 -15.53
C LYS A 192 -10.18 3.26 -15.22
N GLY A 193 -9.67 3.22 -14.00
CA GLY A 193 -8.56 4.07 -13.54
C GLY A 193 -8.90 5.56 -13.31
N LYS A 194 -10.15 6.00 -13.51
CA LYS A 194 -10.58 7.39 -13.27
C LYS A 194 -11.37 7.59 -11.97
N SER A 195 -11.76 6.51 -11.31
CA SER A 195 -12.48 6.53 -10.03
C SER A 195 -11.48 6.60 -8.87
N GLN A 196 -11.67 7.48 -7.90
CA GLN A 196 -10.82 7.48 -6.70
C GLN A 196 -11.03 6.22 -5.84
N HIS A 197 -12.20 5.58 -5.94
CA HIS A 197 -12.46 4.30 -5.28
C HIS A 197 -11.60 3.16 -5.81
N THR A 198 -11.27 3.15 -7.10
CA THR A 198 -10.37 2.14 -7.70
C THR A 198 -8.90 2.38 -7.36
N LYS A 199 -8.59 3.51 -6.72
CA LYS A 199 -7.25 3.88 -6.28
C LYS A 199 -7.09 3.82 -4.76
N CYS A 200 -8.12 3.35 -4.05
CA CYS A 200 -8.15 3.33 -2.59
C CYS A 200 -8.04 4.74 -1.97
N GLU A 201 -8.63 5.73 -2.63
CA GLU A 201 -8.53 7.16 -2.30
C GLU A 201 -9.88 7.80 -1.96
N ALA A 202 -10.99 7.05 -1.88
CA ALA A 202 -12.30 7.65 -1.61
C ALA A 202 -13.24 6.79 -0.76
N PHE A 203 -14.10 7.48 0.02
CA PHE A 203 -15.23 6.92 0.74
C PHE A 203 -16.53 7.60 0.34
N ASP A 204 -17.59 6.81 0.25
CA ASP A 204 -18.98 7.28 0.19
C ASP A 204 -19.59 7.08 1.59
N LEU A 205 -19.79 8.18 2.33
CA LEU A 205 -20.27 8.15 3.71
C LEU A 205 -21.79 8.42 3.78
N GLY A 206 -22.53 7.47 4.37
CA GLY A 206 -23.96 7.58 4.66
C GLY A 206 -24.19 8.07 6.10
N PHE A 207 -24.96 9.15 6.22
CA PHE A 207 -25.30 9.78 7.51
C PHE A 207 -26.72 9.40 7.96
N ASN A 208 -27.02 9.59 9.25
CA ASN A 208 -28.32 9.23 9.82
C ASN A 208 -29.45 10.15 9.36
N SER A 209 -29.13 11.38 8.99
CA SER A 209 -30.11 12.38 8.55
C SER A 209 -29.59 13.31 7.46
N LYS A 210 -30.50 13.89 6.68
CA LYS A 210 -30.16 14.91 5.67
C LYS A 210 -29.54 16.13 6.33
N SER A 211 -30.02 16.51 7.51
CA SER A 211 -29.50 17.63 8.30
C SER A 211 -28.02 17.43 8.65
N ASP A 212 -27.66 16.25 9.15
CA ASP A 212 -26.29 15.91 9.49
C ASP A 212 -25.36 15.96 8.28
N LEU A 213 -25.80 15.37 7.17
CA LEU A 213 -25.05 15.38 5.92
C LEU A 213 -24.78 16.82 5.43
N LYS A 214 -25.80 17.68 5.42
CA LYS A 214 -25.69 19.10 5.07
C LYS A 214 -24.70 19.82 6.00
N LYS A 215 -24.87 19.62 7.31
CA LYS A 215 -24.06 20.24 8.36
C LYS A 215 -22.58 19.86 8.21
N VAL A 216 -22.27 18.58 7.99
CA VAL A 216 -20.89 18.12 7.79
C VAL A 216 -20.29 18.67 6.51
N TYR A 217 -21.03 18.63 5.40
CA TYR A 217 -20.55 19.14 4.12
C TYR A 217 -20.16 20.63 4.19
N LEU A 218 -21.01 21.46 4.79
CA LEU A 218 -20.72 22.88 5.05
C LEU A 218 -19.55 23.07 6.01
N ALA A 219 -19.50 22.30 7.09
CA ALA A 219 -18.43 22.40 8.06
C ALA A 219 -17.06 22.07 7.46
N ILE A 220 -16.97 21.08 6.56
CA ILE A 220 -15.75 20.80 5.79
C ILE A 220 -15.43 21.98 4.86
N LYS A 221 -16.41 22.48 4.09
CA LYS A 221 -16.21 23.60 3.16
C LYS A 221 -15.67 24.85 3.85
N ASN A 222 -16.11 25.09 5.07
CA ASN A 222 -15.79 26.28 5.86
C ASN A 222 -14.68 26.04 6.89
N ASN A 223 -14.00 24.89 6.87
CA ASN A 223 -12.94 24.52 7.83
C ASN A 223 -13.37 24.67 9.30
N GLN A 224 -14.60 24.28 9.62
CA GLN A 224 -15.19 24.36 10.95
C GLN A 224 -14.99 23.09 11.79
N ILE A 225 -14.54 22.00 11.18
CA ILE A 225 -14.22 20.75 11.88
C ILE A 225 -12.80 20.88 12.47
N PRO A 226 -12.62 20.78 13.80
CA PRO A 226 -11.31 20.94 14.43
C PRO A 226 -10.27 19.97 13.85
N ASN A 227 -9.07 20.50 13.59
CA ASN A 227 -7.91 19.76 13.07
C ASN A 227 -8.11 19.10 11.69
N LEU A 228 -9.19 19.40 10.98
CA LEU A 228 -9.43 18.94 9.61
C LEU A 228 -9.26 20.10 8.63
N ASP A 229 -8.11 20.14 7.96
CA ASP A 229 -7.91 21.02 6.81
C ASP A 229 -8.62 20.41 5.59
N ASN A 230 -9.57 21.12 5.00
CA ASN A 230 -10.27 20.63 3.82
C ASN A 230 -9.38 20.43 2.60
N GLN A 231 -8.18 21.04 2.55
CA GLN A 231 -7.22 20.85 1.47
C GLN A 231 -6.60 19.44 1.44
N VAL A 232 -6.80 18.62 2.47
CA VAL A 232 -6.44 17.20 2.44
C VAL A 232 -7.32 16.40 1.49
N PHE A 233 -8.48 16.95 1.08
CA PHE A 233 -9.38 16.33 0.12
C PHE A 233 -9.21 16.96 -1.25
N SER A 234 -9.26 16.14 -2.30
CA SER A 234 -9.36 16.58 -3.68
C SER A 234 -10.80 16.81 -4.09
N GLN A 235 -11.74 16.04 -3.54
CA GLN A 235 -13.17 16.13 -3.84
C GLN A 235 -14.00 15.92 -2.58
N VAL A 236 -15.04 16.75 -2.42
CA VAL A 236 -16.09 16.59 -1.42
C VAL A 236 -17.42 16.82 -2.13
N ILE A 237 -18.25 15.78 -2.26
CA ILE A 237 -19.45 15.82 -3.09
C ILE A 237 -20.67 15.32 -2.32
N LEU A 238 -21.76 16.10 -2.36
CA LEU A 238 -23.09 15.60 -1.99
C LEU A 238 -23.67 14.82 -3.17
N GLU A 239 -23.58 13.48 -3.14
CA GLU A 239 -24.03 12.62 -4.24
C GLU A 239 -25.39 11.98 -3.98
N LYS A 240 -26.17 11.86 -5.07
CA LYS A 240 -27.56 11.40 -5.08
C LYS A 240 -28.46 12.14 -4.08
N PHE A 241 -28.13 13.41 -3.85
CA PHE A 241 -28.75 14.28 -2.85
C PHE A 241 -29.91 15.07 -3.48
N SER A 242 -31.10 14.96 -2.89
CA SER A 242 -32.30 15.67 -3.35
C SER A 242 -33.35 15.83 -2.26
N SER A 243 -34.47 16.49 -2.55
CA SER A 243 -35.52 16.79 -1.55
C SER A 243 -36.07 15.50 -0.94
N SER A 244 -36.15 14.45 -1.77
CA SER A 244 -36.63 13.11 -1.42
C SER A 244 -35.55 12.11 -1.00
N LYS A 245 -34.26 12.42 -1.15
CA LYS A 245 -33.16 11.45 -0.94
C LYS A 245 -32.02 12.06 -0.15
N ILE A 246 -31.61 11.36 0.91
CA ILE A 246 -30.45 11.72 1.71
C ILE A 246 -29.14 11.60 0.92
N GLY A 247 -28.98 10.61 0.03
CA GLY A 247 -27.75 10.42 -0.72
C GLY A 247 -26.57 9.99 0.17
N TRP A 248 -25.36 10.43 -0.18
CA TRP A 248 -24.14 10.24 0.60
C TRP A 248 -23.14 11.38 0.38
N LEU A 249 -22.15 11.47 1.27
CA LEU A 249 -20.99 12.34 1.12
C LEU A 249 -19.85 11.54 0.48
N HIS A 250 -19.53 11.82 -0.77
CA HIS A 250 -18.30 11.33 -1.38
C HIS A 250 -17.13 12.20 -0.91
N ILE A 251 -16.10 11.57 -0.34
CA ILE A 251 -14.85 12.22 0.06
C ILE A 251 -13.69 11.53 -0.64
N GLY A 252 -12.97 12.27 -1.46
CA GLY A 252 -11.75 11.84 -2.15
C GLY A 252 -10.50 12.47 -1.55
N LEU A 253 -9.51 11.66 -1.20
CA LEU A 253 -8.21 12.08 -0.70
C LEU A 253 -7.43 12.84 -1.78
N LYS A 254 -6.69 13.88 -1.37
CA LYS A 254 -5.73 14.55 -2.23
C LYS A 254 -4.46 13.71 -2.31
N THR A 255 -4.07 13.30 -3.51
CA THR A 255 -2.83 12.56 -3.78
C THR A 255 -2.08 13.20 -4.95
N PRO A 256 -0.84 12.77 -5.30
CA PRO A 256 -0.11 13.32 -6.44
C PRO A 256 -0.88 13.25 -7.77
N THR A 257 -1.90 12.42 -7.88
CA THR A 257 -2.79 12.36 -9.06
C THR A 257 -3.83 13.49 -9.08
N TRP A 258 -4.18 14.04 -7.91
CA TRP A 258 -5.30 14.97 -7.72
C TRP A 258 -4.82 16.28 -7.08
N THR A 259 -3.96 17.02 -7.79
CA THR A 259 -3.19 18.13 -7.18
C THR A 259 -3.95 19.45 -7.03
N ARG A 260 -5.11 19.60 -7.69
CA ARG A 260 -5.92 20.83 -7.66
C ARG A 260 -6.47 21.12 -6.24
N GLY A 261 -6.99 22.33 -6.04
CA GLY A 261 -7.74 22.68 -4.84
C GLY A 261 -8.98 21.79 -4.69
N THR A 262 -9.49 21.66 -3.48
CA THR A 262 -10.63 20.81 -3.16
C THR A 262 -11.87 21.21 -3.95
N GLU A 263 -12.42 20.27 -4.71
CA GLU A 263 -13.67 20.47 -5.44
C GLU A 263 -14.87 20.20 -4.54
N PHE A 264 -15.74 21.20 -4.36
CA PHE A 264 -17.02 21.05 -3.68
C PHE A 264 -18.15 21.02 -4.71
N LYS A 265 -18.85 19.88 -4.81
CA LYS A 265 -19.92 19.67 -5.78
C LYS A 265 -21.18 19.07 -5.15
N ILE A 266 -22.30 19.23 -5.85
CA ILE A 266 -23.59 18.59 -5.53
C ILE A 266 -24.07 17.83 -6.77
N SER A 267 -24.60 16.63 -6.59
CA SER A 267 -25.13 15.77 -7.65
C SER A 267 -26.43 15.10 -7.22
N TYR A 268 -27.51 15.31 -7.98
CA TYR A 268 -28.83 14.76 -7.66
C TYR A 268 -28.97 13.28 -8.06
N ASN A 269 -28.32 12.88 -9.15
CA ASN A 269 -28.45 11.56 -9.77
C ASN A 269 -27.15 10.74 -9.76
N GLY A 270 -26.04 11.33 -9.30
CA GLY A 270 -24.72 10.71 -9.36
C GLY A 270 -24.05 10.78 -10.74
N SER A 271 -24.54 11.62 -11.66
CA SER A 271 -23.95 11.77 -13.01
C SER A 271 -23.80 13.21 -13.48
N ARG A 272 -24.63 14.13 -12.99
CA ARG A 272 -24.49 15.58 -13.25
C ARG A 272 -24.06 16.30 -11.98
N TYR A 273 -22.94 17.00 -12.06
CA TYR A 273 -22.32 17.67 -10.93
C TYR A 273 -22.39 19.19 -11.10
N ILE A 274 -22.80 19.87 -10.02
CA ILE A 274 -22.91 21.33 -9.97
C ILE A 274 -21.92 21.82 -8.93
N ASN A 275 -21.13 22.84 -9.26
CA ASN A 275 -20.20 23.45 -8.30
C ASN A 275 -20.99 24.09 -7.15
N PHE A 276 -20.58 23.80 -5.93
CA PHE A 276 -21.20 24.37 -4.74
C PHE A 276 -20.76 25.83 -4.56
N ASP A 277 -21.72 26.73 -4.42
CA ASP A 277 -21.47 28.18 -4.26
C ASP A 277 -21.07 28.58 -2.84
N GLY A 278 -21.04 27.63 -1.90
CA GLY A 278 -20.69 27.88 -0.50
C GLY A 278 -21.87 28.27 0.39
N THR A 279 -23.09 28.39 -0.15
CA THR A 279 -24.24 28.91 0.59
C THR A 279 -25.16 27.81 1.14
N GLN A 280 -25.73 28.08 2.32
CA GLN A 280 -26.79 27.25 2.88
C GLN A 280 -28.01 27.18 1.94
N ALA A 281 -28.33 28.29 1.26
CA ALA A 281 -29.46 28.39 0.32
C ALA A 281 -29.34 27.39 -0.84
N MET A 282 -28.15 27.21 -1.42
CA MET A 282 -27.95 26.22 -2.47
C MET A 282 -28.20 24.80 -1.95
N ILE A 283 -27.69 24.47 -0.77
CA ILE A 283 -27.91 23.15 -0.15
C ILE A 283 -29.38 22.91 0.17
N ASP A 284 -30.15 23.94 0.54
CA ASP A 284 -31.56 23.80 0.86
C ASP A 284 -32.45 23.66 -0.36
N LYS A 285 -31.99 24.14 -1.51
CA LYS A 285 -32.64 23.93 -2.81
C LYS A 285 -32.59 22.47 -3.26
N PHE A 286 -31.59 21.70 -2.81
CA PHE A 286 -31.49 20.26 -3.05
C PHE A 286 -32.04 19.47 -1.86
#